data_AF-A0A246J2W2-F1
#
_entry.id   AF-A0A246J2W2-F1
#
_cell.length_a   1.000
_cell.length_b   1.000
_cell.length_c   1.000
_cell.angle_alpha   90.00
_cell.angle_beta   90.00
_cell.angle_gamma   90.00
#
_symmetry.space_group_name_H-M   'P 1'
#
loop_
_entity.id
_entity.type
_entity.pdbx_description
1 polymer ?
#
loop_
_entity_poly.entity_id
_entity_poly.type
_entity_poly.pdbx_seq_one_letter_code
_entity_poly.pdbx_strand_id
1 'polypeptide(L)'
;MSSDLPRLARALEYLDMASALYLAGGADHSAQLLAAAGERLLGDLARLIQSPEHGHEVQQLLARLAQHHVNQPVPEVSGHNQSRQLQAMLSRQETPESTELRQATSALLRAAWYLLETMGLEPLAPPRLHQAIEKSTIYAEL
;
A
#
# COMPACT_ATOMS: atom_id res chain seq x y z
N MET A 1 11.56 -20.33 10.25
CA MET A 1 10.19 -19.77 10.25
C MET A 1 10.12 -18.33 10.75
N SER A 2 11.18 -17.51 10.65
CA SER A 2 11.20 -16.10 11.14
C SER A 2 11.21 -15.05 10.02
N SER A 3 11.12 -15.44 8.75
CA SER A 3 11.28 -14.54 7.59
C SER A 3 10.03 -13.78 7.17
N ASP A 4 8.86 -14.22 7.61
CA ASP A 4 7.59 -13.77 7.00
C ASP A 4 7.06 -12.50 7.66
N LEU A 5 7.37 -12.31 8.96
CA LEU A 5 7.06 -11.09 9.69
C LEU A 5 7.82 -9.86 9.14
N PRO A 6 9.15 -9.90 8.94
CA PRO A 6 9.87 -8.80 8.28
C PRO A 6 9.35 -8.50 6.87
N ARG A 7 8.86 -9.53 6.14
CA ARG A 7 8.27 -9.35 4.81
C ARG A 7 6.93 -8.63 4.87
N LEU A 8 6.05 -9.01 5.80
CA LEU A 8 4.77 -8.33 6.01
C LEU A 8 5.00 -6.88 6.43
N ALA A 9 5.84 -6.64 7.43
CA ALA A 9 6.13 -5.28 7.92
C ALA A 9 6.63 -4.38 6.79
N ARG A 10 7.57 -4.89 5.98
CA ARG A 10 8.09 -4.17 4.80
C ARG A 10 7.02 -3.94 3.73
N ALA A 11 6.15 -4.92 3.50
CA ALA A 11 5.05 -4.76 2.55
C ALA A 11 4.11 -3.63 2.99
N LEU A 12 3.72 -3.60 4.27
CA LEU A 12 2.87 -2.54 4.83
C LEU A 12 3.54 -1.15 4.77
N GLU A 13 4.85 -1.08 5.05
CA GLU A 13 5.62 0.16 4.94
C GLU A 13 5.65 0.69 3.49
N TYR A 14 5.92 -0.17 2.51
CA TYR A 14 5.90 0.22 1.11
C TYR A 14 4.52 0.69 0.66
N LEU A 15 3.45 0.04 1.13
CA LEU A 15 2.09 0.45 0.83
C LEU A 15 1.72 1.79 1.49
N ASP A 16 2.14 2.04 2.73
CA ASP A 16 1.92 3.34 3.39
C ASP A 16 2.64 4.48 2.64
N MET A 17 3.91 4.27 2.27
CA MET A 17 4.68 5.25 1.50
C MET A 17 4.09 5.48 0.10
N ALA A 18 3.75 4.41 -0.62
CA ALA A 18 3.12 4.52 -1.94
C ALA A 18 1.78 5.26 -1.86
N SER A 19 0.96 4.95 -0.85
CA SER A 19 -0.32 5.63 -0.62
C SER A 19 -0.14 7.11 -0.28
N ALA A 20 0.86 7.45 0.53
CA ALA A 20 1.18 8.83 0.85
C ALA A 20 1.57 9.63 -0.41
N LEU A 21 2.43 9.07 -1.27
CA LEU A 21 2.83 9.68 -2.54
C LEU A 21 1.63 9.86 -3.48
N TYR A 22 0.81 8.81 -3.63
CA TYR A 22 -0.40 8.85 -4.44
C TYR A 22 -1.38 9.94 -3.96
N LEU A 23 -1.62 10.01 -2.64
CA LEU A 23 -2.51 11.00 -2.03
C LEU A 23 -2.01 12.44 -2.20
N ALA A 24 -0.69 12.63 -2.16
CA ALA A 24 -0.02 13.90 -2.43
C ALA A 24 -0.14 14.35 -3.91
N GLY A 25 -0.77 13.56 -4.78
CA GLY A 25 -0.87 13.84 -6.21
C GLY A 25 0.36 13.41 -7.00
N GLY A 26 1.22 12.57 -6.41
CA GLY A 26 2.33 11.93 -7.10
C GLY A 26 1.81 10.91 -8.11
N ALA A 27 1.87 11.27 -9.39
CA ALA A 27 1.90 10.34 -10.51
C ALA A 27 3.35 10.12 -10.90
N ASP A 28 4.15 9.58 -9.97
CA ASP A 28 5.57 9.36 -10.17
C ASP A 28 5.92 7.88 -10.08
N HIS A 29 7.02 7.51 -10.75
CA HIS A 29 7.44 6.12 -10.85
C HIS A 29 7.79 5.54 -9.47
N SER A 30 8.18 6.38 -8.51
CA SER A 30 8.47 5.98 -7.13
C SER A 30 7.23 5.39 -6.45
N ALA A 31 6.07 6.07 -6.55
CA ALA A 31 4.83 5.58 -5.99
C ALA A 31 4.41 4.25 -6.61
N GLN A 32 4.54 4.12 -7.94
CA GLN A 32 4.22 2.88 -8.65
C GLN A 32 5.15 1.73 -8.24
N LEU A 33 6.46 1.96 -8.15
CA LEU A 33 7.45 0.94 -7.78
C LEU A 33 7.24 0.46 -6.34
N LEU A 34 6.95 1.37 -5.41
CA LEU A 34 6.64 1.02 -4.02
C LEU A 34 5.33 0.22 -3.94
N ALA A 35 4.29 0.63 -4.66
CA ALA A 35 3.03 -0.11 -4.72
C ALA A 35 3.23 -1.52 -5.28
N ALA A 36 3.99 -1.67 -6.37
CA ALA A 36 4.30 -2.96 -6.98
C ALA A 36 5.13 -3.85 -6.06
N ALA A 37 6.11 -3.29 -5.35
CA ALA A 37 6.92 -4.03 -4.39
C ALA A 37 6.09 -4.51 -3.20
N GLY A 38 5.22 -3.65 -2.66
CA GLY A 38 4.30 -3.99 -1.58
C GLY A 38 3.31 -5.08 -1.98
N GLU A 39 2.64 -4.92 -3.12
CA GLU A 39 1.72 -5.92 -3.68
C GLU A 39 2.42 -7.27 -3.88
N ARG A 40 3.61 -7.29 -4.51
CA ARG A 40 4.35 -8.52 -4.74
C ARG A 40 4.69 -9.25 -3.45
N LEU A 41 5.14 -8.53 -2.42
CA LEU A 41 5.46 -9.13 -1.12
C LEU A 41 4.21 -9.74 -0.46
N LEU A 42 3.07 -9.06 -0.54
CA LEU A 42 1.79 -9.61 -0.05
C LEU A 42 1.36 -10.83 -0.88
N GLY A 43 1.53 -10.80 -2.20
CA GLY A 43 1.19 -11.93 -3.07
C GLY A 43 2.07 -13.16 -2.84
N ASP A 44 3.35 -12.96 -2.50
CA ASP A 44 4.24 -14.03 -2.07
C ASP A 44 3.78 -14.61 -0.71
N LEU A 45 3.35 -13.77 0.23
CA LEU A 45 2.81 -14.20 1.52
C LEU A 45 1.47 -14.96 1.37
N ALA A 46 0.56 -14.47 0.54
CA ALA A 46 -0.73 -15.11 0.27
C ALA A 46 -0.54 -16.53 -0.30
N ARG A 47 0.43 -16.70 -1.22
CA ARG A 47 0.79 -18.02 -1.77
C ARG A 47 1.33 -18.97 -0.70
N LEU A 48 2.05 -18.47 0.29
CA LEU A 48 2.54 -19.29 1.42
C LEU A 48 1.40 -19.73 2.34
N ILE A 49 0.43 -18.85 2.62
CA ILE A 49 -0.76 -19.20 3.44
C ILE A 49 -1.62 -20.25 2.75
N GLN A 50 -1.73 -20.20 1.44
CA GLN A 50 -2.48 -21.20 0.66
C GLN A 50 -1.76 -22.55 0.54
N SER A 51 -0.49 -22.65 0.98
CA SER A 51 0.25 -23.90 0.95
C SER A 51 -0.27 -24.88 2.02
N PRO A 52 -0.62 -26.13 1.65
CA PRO A 52 -1.21 -27.11 2.57
C PRO A 52 -0.28 -27.53 3.72
N GLU A 53 1.04 -27.36 3.57
CA GLU A 53 2.02 -27.77 4.59
C GLU A 53 2.22 -26.73 5.70
N HIS A 54 2.01 -25.45 5.42
CA HIS A 54 2.41 -24.35 6.33
C HIS A 54 1.29 -23.32 6.58
N GLY A 55 0.16 -23.43 5.87
CA GLY A 55 -0.88 -22.40 5.87
C GLY A 55 -1.47 -22.08 7.24
N HIS A 56 -1.78 -23.10 8.04
CA HIS A 56 -2.39 -22.91 9.37
C HIS A 56 -1.44 -22.23 10.37
N GLU A 57 -0.16 -22.60 10.38
CA GLU A 57 0.83 -22.01 11.28
C GLU A 57 1.10 -20.55 10.93
N VAL A 58 1.23 -20.25 9.63
CA VAL A 58 1.43 -18.88 9.14
C VAL A 58 0.20 -18.02 9.45
N GLN A 59 -1.01 -18.52 9.24
CA GLN A 59 -2.25 -17.80 9.54
C GLN A 59 -2.37 -17.48 11.05
N GLN A 60 -2.01 -18.42 11.93
CA GLN A 60 -2.00 -18.20 13.38
C GLN A 60 -0.92 -17.21 13.83
N LEU A 61 0.24 -17.16 13.15
CA LEU A 61 1.28 -16.18 13.41
C LEU A 61 0.80 -14.78 13.02
N LEU A 62 0.23 -14.65 11.81
CA LEU A 62 -0.27 -13.39 11.28
C LEU A 62 -1.44 -12.83 12.09
N ALA A 63 -2.37 -13.68 12.56
CA ALA A 63 -3.46 -13.27 13.43
C ALA A 63 -2.98 -12.72 14.78
N ARG A 64 -1.98 -13.36 15.40
CA ARG A 64 -1.35 -12.86 16.64
C ARG A 64 -0.64 -11.53 16.42
N LEU A 65 0.00 -11.36 15.27
CA LEU A 65 0.68 -10.12 14.91
C LEU A 65 -0.29 -8.98 14.62
N ALA A 66 -1.42 -9.26 13.96
CA ALA A 66 -2.48 -8.29 13.76
C ALA A 66 -2.91 -7.64 15.08
N GLN A 67 -3.04 -8.45 16.13
CA GLN A 67 -3.40 -7.98 17.47
C GLN A 67 -2.30 -7.12 18.13
N HIS A 68 -1.03 -7.34 17.80
CA HIS A 68 0.09 -6.58 18.37
C HIS A 68 0.40 -5.27 17.62
N HIS A 69 0.22 -5.22 16.30
CA HIS A 69 0.62 -4.08 15.47
C HIS A 69 -0.37 -2.91 15.48
N VAL A 70 -1.64 -3.13 15.86
CA VAL A 70 -2.67 -2.09 15.99
C VAL A 70 -2.26 -0.94 16.93
N ASN A 71 -1.26 -1.15 17.80
CA ASN A 71 -0.82 -0.18 18.80
C ASN A 71 0.47 0.60 18.44
N GLN A 72 1.01 0.49 17.23
CA GLN A 72 2.19 1.28 16.85
C GLN A 72 1.83 2.65 16.25
N PRO A 73 2.44 3.75 16.72
CA PRO A 73 2.21 5.07 16.17
C PRO A 73 2.80 5.17 14.76
N VAL A 74 2.00 5.67 13.81
CA VAL A 74 2.44 5.95 12.44
C VAL A 74 3.49 7.07 12.48
N PRO A 75 4.71 6.87 11.94
CA PRO A 75 5.70 7.93 11.89
C PRO A 75 5.21 9.08 11.02
N GLU A 76 5.17 10.29 11.59
CA GLU A 76 4.90 11.52 10.84
C GLU A 76 6.13 11.90 10.01
N VAL A 77 6.02 11.79 8.69
CA VAL A 77 7.07 12.23 7.77
C VAL A 77 7.08 13.76 7.71
N SER A 78 7.95 14.37 8.53
CA SER A 78 8.20 15.82 8.57
C SER A 78 8.94 16.29 7.31
N GLY A 79 8.18 16.55 6.24
CA GLY A 79 8.69 17.16 5.00
C GLY A 79 7.60 17.78 4.11
N HIS A 80 6.35 17.77 4.59
CA HIS A 80 5.13 17.82 3.78
C HIS A 80 4.71 19.19 3.20
N ASN A 81 5.39 20.28 3.54
CA ASN A 81 4.90 21.64 3.25
C ASN A 81 5.57 22.34 2.05
N GLN A 82 6.84 22.06 1.74
CA GLN A 82 7.53 22.77 0.65
C GLN A 82 7.20 22.22 -0.74
N SER A 83 6.85 20.94 -0.86
CA SER A 83 6.54 20.31 -2.16
C SER A 83 5.19 20.75 -2.74
N ARG A 84 4.20 21.12 -1.92
CA ARG A 84 2.84 21.50 -2.39
C ARG A 84 2.84 22.70 -3.33
N GLN A 85 3.73 23.69 -3.09
CA GLN A 85 3.75 24.92 -3.86
C GLN A 85 4.38 24.73 -5.25
N LEU A 86 5.37 23.83 -5.36
CA LEU A 86 5.94 23.38 -6.65
C LEU A 86 4.98 22.47 -7.42
N GLN A 87 4.26 21.59 -6.73
CA GLN A 87 3.31 20.66 -7.35
C GLN A 87 2.09 21.39 -7.94
N ALA A 88 1.55 22.39 -7.22
CA ALA A 88 0.45 23.23 -7.74
C ALA A 88 0.82 24.01 -9.01
N MET A 89 2.11 24.29 -9.23
CA MET A 89 2.60 24.89 -10.48
C MET A 89 2.73 23.86 -11.61
N LEU A 90 3.01 22.60 -11.30
CA LEU A 90 3.16 21.48 -12.25
C LEU A 90 1.81 20.83 -12.65
N SER A 91 0.79 20.89 -11.78
CA SER A 91 -0.56 20.35 -12.04
C SER A 91 -1.30 20.99 -13.21
N ARG A 92 -0.76 22.06 -13.82
CA ARG A 92 -1.30 22.64 -15.07
C ARG A 92 -0.94 21.83 -16.32
N GLN A 93 -0.11 20.81 -16.21
CA GLN A 93 0.26 19.91 -17.30
C GLN A 93 0.15 18.44 -16.86
N GLU A 94 -1.07 17.97 -16.58
CA GLU A 94 -1.31 16.53 -16.51
C GLU A 94 -1.14 15.92 -17.91
N THR A 95 -0.02 15.25 -18.13
CA THR A 95 0.24 14.52 -19.37
C THR A 95 -0.48 13.16 -19.35
N PRO A 96 -0.87 12.58 -20.50
CA PRO A 96 -1.50 11.26 -20.57
C PRO A 96 -0.72 10.16 -19.82
N GLU A 97 0.61 10.18 -19.92
CA GLU A 97 1.52 9.25 -19.23
C GLU A 97 1.39 9.33 -17.70
N SER A 98 1.24 10.54 -17.16
CA SER A 98 1.01 10.78 -15.72
C SER A 98 -0.33 10.18 -15.29
N THR A 99 -1.37 10.27 -16.12
CA THR A 99 -2.69 9.68 -15.83
C THR A 99 -2.62 8.16 -15.82
N GLU A 100 -1.96 7.55 -16.81
CA GLU A 100 -1.75 6.10 -16.89
C GLU A 100 -0.96 5.57 -15.69
N LEU A 101 0.11 6.28 -15.31
CA LEU A 101 0.94 5.92 -14.17
C LEU A 101 0.15 5.98 -12.84
N ARG A 102 -0.70 7.00 -12.70
CA ARG A 102 -1.59 7.16 -11.55
C ARG A 102 -2.63 6.04 -11.51
N GLN A 103 -3.23 5.68 -12.65
CA GLN A 103 -4.17 4.57 -12.73
C GLN A 103 -3.50 3.24 -12.37
N ALA A 104 -2.32 2.95 -12.92
CA ALA A 104 -1.55 1.74 -12.62
C ALA A 104 -1.20 1.66 -11.12
N THR A 105 -0.76 2.78 -10.53
CA THR A 105 -0.50 2.86 -9.09
C THR A 105 -1.76 2.57 -8.28
N SER A 106 -2.90 3.17 -8.64
CA SER A 106 -4.17 2.92 -7.95
C SER A 106 -4.63 1.47 -8.03
N ALA A 107 -4.39 0.80 -9.16
CA ALA A 107 -4.73 -0.61 -9.35
C ALA A 107 -3.88 -1.52 -8.45
N LEU A 108 -2.57 -1.23 -8.31
CA LEU A 108 -1.67 -1.95 -7.40
C LEU A 108 -2.08 -1.77 -5.93
N LEU A 109 -2.44 -0.55 -5.53
CA LEU A 109 -2.91 -0.27 -4.16
C LEU A 109 -4.22 -1.02 -3.86
N ARG A 110 -5.16 -1.07 -4.81
CA ARG A 110 -6.39 -1.87 -4.68
C ARG A 110 -6.10 -3.36 -4.59
N ALA A 111 -5.22 -3.89 -5.43
CA ALA A 111 -4.81 -5.30 -5.37
C ALA A 111 -4.20 -5.66 -4.00
N ALA A 112 -3.35 -4.78 -3.46
CA ALA A 112 -2.75 -4.97 -2.15
C ALA A 112 -3.80 -5.00 -1.02
N TRP A 113 -4.83 -4.15 -1.08
CA TRP A 113 -5.95 -4.20 -0.14
C TRP A 113 -6.70 -5.53 -0.18
N TYR A 114 -7.05 -6.02 -1.37
CA TYR A 114 -7.71 -7.32 -1.51
C TYR A 114 -6.83 -8.48 -1.04
N LEU A 115 -5.52 -8.42 -1.24
CA LEU A 115 -4.60 -9.41 -0.67
C LEU A 115 -4.63 -9.39 0.87
N LEU A 116 -4.67 -8.21 1.49
CA LEU A 116 -4.81 -8.11 2.95
C LEU A 116 -6.15 -8.67 3.43
N GLU A 117 -7.26 -8.33 2.77
CA GLU A 117 -8.59 -8.86 3.10
C GLU A 117 -8.63 -10.39 3.00
N THR A 118 -8.14 -10.97 1.90
CA THR A 118 -8.14 -12.43 1.69
C THR A 118 -7.30 -13.18 2.72
N MET A 119 -6.25 -12.55 3.25
CA MET A 119 -5.42 -13.10 4.33
C MET A 119 -6.01 -12.85 5.73
N GLY A 120 -7.10 -12.10 5.86
CA GLY A 120 -7.68 -11.69 7.14
C GLY A 120 -6.86 -10.63 7.88
N LEU A 121 -6.06 -9.85 7.13
CA LEU A 121 -5.14 -8.83 7.65
C LEU A 121 -5.58 -7.39 7.34
N GLU A 122 -6.84 -7.20 6.95
CA GLU A 122 -7.45 -5.87 6.78
C GLU A 122 -7.16 -4.90 7.94
N PRO A 123 -7.23 -5.30 9.23
CA PRO A 123 -6.95 -4.36 10.34
C PRO A 123 -5.50 -3.84 10.39
N LEU A 124 -4.58 -4.48 9.66
CA LEU A 124 -3.18 -4.06 9.54
C LEU A 124 -2.94 -3.11 8.37
N ALA A 125 -3.93 -2.90 7.51
CA ALA A 125 -3.79 -2.03 6.36
C ALA A 125 -3.46 -0.60 6.82
N PRO A 126 -2.46 0.06 6.20
CA PRO A 126 -2.14 1.44 6.54
C PRO A 126 -3.36 2.35 6.33
N PRO A 127 -3.66 3.31 7.24
CA PRO A 127 -4.81 4.20 7.08
C PRO A 127 -4.79 4.98 5.76
N ARG A 128 -3.59 5.35 5.29
CA ARG A 128 -3.42 6.05 4.01
C ARG A 128 -3.78 5.18 2.81
N LEU A 129 -3.63 3.85 2.90
CA LEU A 129 -4.01 2.92 1.83
C LEU A 129 -5.52 2.99 1.58
N HIS A 130 -6.31 2.95 2.64
CA HIS A 130 -7.77 3.07 2.55
C HIS A 130 -8.18 4.40 1.91
N GLN A 131 -7.61 5.52 2.39
CA GLN A 131 -7.84 6.84 1.81
C GLN A 131 -7.43 6.94 0.33
N ALA A 132 -6.32 6.30 -0.05
CA ALA A 132 -5.86 6.27 -1.45
C ALA A 132 -6.86 5.55 -2.35
N ILE A 133 -7.42 4.44 -1.87
CA ILE A 133 -8.41 3.64 -2.59
C ILE A 133 -9.71 4.42 -2.75
N GLU A 134 -10.24 5.00 -1.68
CA GLU A 134 -11.44 5.86 -1.71
C GLU A 134 -11.27 7.02 -2.69
N LYS A 135 -10.11 7.70 -2.64
CA LYS A 135 -9.81 8.77 -3.59
C LYS A 135 -9.74 8.25 -5.02
N SER A 136 -9.16 7.07 -5.25
CA SER A 136 -9.02 6.50 -6.59
C SER A 136 -10.34 6.05 -7.23
N THR A 137 -11.32 5.63 -6.44
CA THR A 137 -12.63 5.20 -6.96
C THR A 137 -13.52 6.39 -7.31
N ILE A 138 -13.49 7.47 -6.52
CA ILE A 138 -14.28 8.69 -6.77
C ILE A 138 -13.83 9.37 -8.09
N TYR A 139 -12.52 9.44 -8.36
CA TYR A 139 -12.01 10.05 -9.60
C TYR A 139 -12.02 9.12 -10.83
N ALA A 140 -12.39 7.84 -10.67
CA ALA A 140 -12.53 6.93 -11.82
C ALA A 140 -13.91 7.05 -12.50
N GLU A 141 -14.90 7.67 -11.83
CA GLU A 141 -16.28 7.82 -12.31
C GLU A 141 -16.62 9.24 -12.83
N LEU A 142 -15.64 10.15 -12.86
CA LEU A 142 -15.75 11.53 -13.36
C LEU A 142 -14.95 11.71 -14.64
#